data_AF-A0AAN9UGZ5-F1
#
_entry.id   AF-A0AAN9UGZ5-F1
#
_cell.length_a   1.000
_cell.length_b   1.000
_cell.length_c   1.000
_cell.angle_alpha   90.00
_cell.angle_beta   90.00
_cell.angle_gamma   90.00
#
_symmetry.space_group_name_H-M   'P 1'
#
loop_
_entity.id
_entity.type
_entity.pdbx_description
1 polymer ?
#
loop_
_entity_poly.entity_id
_entity_poly.type
_entity_poly.pdbx_seq_one_letter_code
_entity_poly.pdbx_strand_id
1 'polypeptide(L)'
;MRTKKESRKWETILAAYIRSLRDYDYMMEYSKRPRDSFLATGERYIDRYVTRKVIEKIFGDYDQLEGVNETTPVGPWENDSRPIGETRSSMTKALLLKEFRDRLFLATVGAFLLLGPMWLMVLHETLYTGLITTTVCVAVFGLVVVIRLDKPMDVLSATAAYAAVLVVFVGLTTSSS
;
A
#
# COMPACT_ATOMS: atom_id res chain seq x y z
N MET A 1 -0.98 19.15 -52.55
CA MET A 1 -0.79 18.27 -51.37
C MET A 1 0.64 18.42 -50.86
N ARG A 2 0.85 19.07 -49.71
CA ARG A 2 2.19 19.16 -49.10
C ARG A 2 2.44 17.85 -48.35
N THR A 3 3.41 17.06 -48.79
CA THR A 3 3.88 15.87 -48.08
C THR A 3 4.51 16.31 -46.76
N LYS A 4 3.93 15.92 -45.62
CA LYS A 4 4.50 16.15 -44.29
C LYS A 4 5.79 15.33 -44.21
N LYS A 5 6.92 15.97 -44.48
CA LYS A 5 8.23 15.33 -44.39
C LYS A 5 8.66 15.38 -42.91
N GLU A 6 8.63 14.23 -42.25
CA GLU A 6 9.00 14.14 -40.84
C GLU A 6 10.49 14.46 -40.64
N SER A 7 10.83 15.04 -39.49
CA SER A 7 12.21 15.45 -39.22
C SER A 7 13.10 14.24 -38.96
N ARG A 8 14.33 14.21 -39.48
CA ARG A 8 15.22 13.03 -39.46
C ARG A 8 15.50 12.41 -38.07
N LYS A 9 15.14 13.09 -36.98
CA LYS A 9 15.38 12.67 -35.58
C LYS A 9 14.11 12.57 -34.74
N TRP A 10 12.91 12.62 -35.34
CA TRP A 10 11.65 12.65 -34.59
C TRP A 10 11.47 11.42 -33.70
N GLU A 11 11.86 10.24 -34.17
CA GLU A 11 11.76 8.98 -33.41
C GLU A 11 12.59 9.05 -32.12
N THR A 12 13.82 9.56 -32.21
CA THR A 12 14.71 9.70 -31.05
C THR A 12 14.16 10.69 -30.04
N ILE A 13 13.60 11.81 -30.51
CA ILE A 13 13.00 12.84 -29.64
C ILE A 13 11.74 12.29 -28.97
N LEU A 14 10.89 11.58 -29.73
CA LEU A 14 9.68 10.97 -29.19
C LEU A 14 10.04 9.89 -28.15
N ALA A 15 11.02 9.05 -28.44
CA ALA A 15 11.50 8.03 -27.49
C ALA A 15 12.08 8.67 -26.21
N ALA A 16 12.86 9.75 -26.34
CA ALA A 16 13.39 10.49 -25.20
C ALA A 16 12.26 11.13 -24.36
N TYR A 17 11.24 11.68 -25.01
CA TYR A 17 10.08 12.26 -24.34
C TYR A 17 9.24 11.21 -23.59
N ILE A 18 8.97 10.07 -24.22
CA ILE A 18 8.26 8.96 -23.57
C ILE A 18 9.05 8.47 -22.35
N ARG A 19 10.37 8.39 -22.48
CA ARG A 19 11.25 8.00 -21.38
C ARG A 19 11.22 9.03 -20.24
N SER A 20 11.32 10.32 -20.54
CA SER A 20 11.29 11.35 -19.51
C SER A 20 9.95 11.42 -18.78
N LEU A 21 8.83 11.22 -19.48
CA LEU A 21 7.50 11.12 -18.85
C LEU A 21 7.43 9.92 -17.89
N ARG A 22 7.91 8.75 -18.34
CA ARG A 22 7.94 7.55 -17.50
C ARG A 22 8.82 7.74 -16.27
N ASP A 23 10.01 8.32 -16.46
CA ASP A 23 10.95 8.57 -15.37
C ASP A 23 10.37 9.61 -14.38
N TYR A 24 9.65 10.62 -14.87
CA TYR A 24 8.93 11.59 -14.04
C TYR A 24 7.82 10.93 -13.21
N ASP A 25 6.97 10.12 -13.83
CA ASP A 25 5.90 9.40 -13.12
C ASP A 25 6.48 8.46 -12.07
N TYR A 26 7.59 7.79 -12.40
CA TYR A 26 8.33 6.92 -11.48
C TYR A 26 8.86 7.71 -10.27
N MET A 27 9.50 8.87 -10.49
CA MET A 27 9.98 9.72 -9.40
C MET A 27 8.83 10.25 -8.53
N MET A 28 7.71 10.64 -9.15
CA MET A 28 6.51 11.12 -8.46
C MET A 28 5.85 10.03 -7.61
N GLU A 29 5.89 8.77 -8.04
CA GLU A 29 5.39 7.66 -7.21
C GLU A 29 6.31 7.39 -6.02
N TYR A 30 7.62 7.49 -6.21
CA TYR A 30 8.60 7.27 -5.14
C TYR A 30 8.68 8.41 -4.13
N SER A 31 8.41 9.65 -4.54
CA SER A 31 8.39 10.81 -3.63
C SER A 31 7.27 10.74 -2.59
N LYS A 32 6.20 9.98 -2.87
CA LYS A 32 5.12 9.71 -1.90
C LYS A 32 5.53 8.78 -0.77
N ARG A 33 6.65 8.07 -0.91
CA ARG A 33 7.15 7.18 0.14
C ARG A 33 7.79 8.02 1.26
N PRO A 34 7.73 7.56 2.52
CA PRO A 34 8.33 8.28 3.63
C PRO A 34 9.86 8.47 3.47
N ARG A 35 10.51 7.66 2.64
CA ARG A 35 11.93 7.80 2.29
C ARG A 35 12.09 7.84 0.77
N ASP A 36 12.21 9.05 0.24
CA ASP A 36 12.44 9.27 -1.20
C ASP A 36 13.89 8.93 -1.58
N SER A 37 14.08 7.91 -2.41
CA SER A 37 15.41 7.50 -2.89
C SER A 37 16.06 8.51 -3.84
N PHE A 38 15.28 9.41 -4.44
CA PHE A 38 15.78 10.43 -5.37
C PHE A 38 16.28 11.70 -4.67
N LEU A 39 15.91 11.88 -3.40
CA LEU A 39 16.40 12.97 -2.59
C LEU A 39 17.67 12.55 -1.84
N ALA A 40 18.81 13.11 -2.26
CA ALA A 40 20.05 13.03 -1.50
C ALA A 40 20.05 14.14 -0.43
N THR A 41 20.11 13.78 0.85
CA THR A 41 20.07 14.75 1.95
C THR A 41 21.14 14.46 2.99
N GLY A 42 21.74 15.49 3.58
CA GLY A 42 22.67 15.33 4.70
C GLY A 42 22.01 14.71 5.95
N GLU A 43 20.69 14.78 6.07
CA GLU A 43 19.97 14.23 7.23
C GLU A 43 20.09 12.72 7.36
N ARG A 44 20.26 12.02 6.24
CA ARG A 44 20.43 10.57 6.20
C ARG A 44 21.87 10.23 6.52
N TYR A 45 22.05 9.29 7.45
CA TYR A 45 23.38 8.86 7.89
C TYR A 45 24.28 8.44 6.71
N ILE A 46 23.77 7.59 5.81
CA ILE A 46 24.53 7.07 4.67
C ILE A 46 24.84 8.17 3.65
N ASP A 47 23.86 8.98 3.27
CA ASP A 47 24.05 10.10 2.34
C ASP A 47 25.12 11.07 2.89
N ARG A 48 25.04 11.45 4.17
CA ARG A 48 26.06 12.28 4.82
C ARG A 48 27.42 11.62 4.83
N TYR A 49 27.49 10.33 5.13
CA TYR A 49 28.75 9.60 5.15
C TYR A 49 29.41 9.59 3.76
N VAL A 50 28.63 9.28 2.71
CA VAL A 50 29.10 9.26 1.32
C VAL A 50 29.50 10.66 0.86
N THR A 51 28.64 11.65 1.06
CA THR A 51 28.90 13.05 0.69
C THR A 51 30.15 13.58 1.40
N ARG A 52 30.29 13.33 2.71
CA ARG A 52 31.50 13.70 3.47
C ARG A 52 32.74 13.04 2.88
N LYS A 53 32.70 11.73 2.58
CA LYS A 53 33.84 11.00 2.00
C LYS A 53 34.22 11.49 0.61
N VAL A 54 33.24 11.84 -0.22
CA VAL A 54 33.47 12.38 -1.56
C VAL A 54 34.07 13.78 -1.49
N ILE A 55 33.51 14.63 -0.62
CA ILE A 55 34.03 15.98 -0.38
C ILE A 55 35.46 15.93 0.16
N GLU A 56 35.72 15.06 1.15
CA GLU A 56 37.04 14.86 1.73
C GLU A 56 38.08 14.47 0.66
N LYS A 57 37.67 13.62 -0.28
CA LYS A 57 38.51 13.19 -1.40
C LYS A 57 38.81 14.31 -2.41
N ILE A 58 37.86 15.21 -2.65
CA ILE A 58 37.98 16.26 -3.69
C ILE A 58 38.66 17.52 -3.13
N PHE A 59 38.25 17.95 -1.94
CA PHE A 59 38.60 19.24 -1.35
C PHE A 59 39.55 19.14 -0.15
N GLY A 60 39.87 17.93 0.33
CA GLY A 60 40.72 17.73 1.49
C GLY A 60 39.94 17.77 2.81
N ASP A 61 40.31 18.63 3.73
CA ASP A 61 39.73 18.62 5.08
C ASP A 61 38.27 19.13 5.07
N TYR A 62 37.32 18.22 5.33
CA TYR A 62 35.88 18.54 5.36
C TYR A 62 35.56 19.62 6.41
N ASP A 63 36.29 19.62 7.52
CA ASP A 63 36.04 20.51 8.65
C ASP A 63 36.51 21.96 8.37
N GLN A 64 37.28 22.19 7.30
CA GLN A 64 37.69 23.53 6.84
C GLN A 64 36.69 24.17 5.86
N LEU A 65 35.64 23.46 5.46
CA LEU A 65 34.62 24.02 4.58
C LEU A 65 33.70 24.98 5.35
N GLU A 66 33.88 26.26 5.07
CA GLU A 66 33.07 27.35 5.62
C GLU A 66 31.59 27.17 5.21
N GLY A 67 30.67 27.33 6.16
CA GLY A 67 29.21 27.26 5.93
C GLY A 67 28.54 25.88 6.11
N VAL A 68 29.29 24.79 6.36
CA VAL A 68 28.70 23.46 6.61
C VAL A 68 27.85 23.44 7.89
N ASN A 69 28.23 24.23 8.90
CA ASN A 69 27.53 24.31 10.18
C ASN A 69 26.29 25.22 10.16
N GLU A 70 26.05 25.95 9.06
CA GLU A 70 24.96 26.95 8.96
C GLU A 70 23.68 26.40 8.31
N THR A 71 23.69 25.14 7.86
CA THR A 71 22.49 24.56 7.23
C THR A 71 21.46 24.16 8.27
N THR A 72 20.27 24.77 8.21
CA THR A 72 19.11 24.30 8.96
C THR A 72 18.66 22.94 8.42
N PRO A 73 18.56 21.89 9.25
CA PRO A 73 18.02 20.62 8.80
C PRO A 73 16.54 20.79 8.42
N VAL A 74 16.14 20.17 7.30
CA VAL A 74 14.74 20.08 6.83
C VAL A 74 13.97 19.04 7.64
N GLY A 75 14.66 18.03 8.17
CA GLY A 75 14.12 16.92 8.95
C GLY A 75 15.03 16.44 10.08
N PRO A 76 14.57 15.49 10.91
CA PRO A 76 15.37 14.92 12.00
C PRO A 76 16.57 14.15 11.45
N TRP A 77 17.73 14.32 12.09
CA TRP A 77 18.93 13.57 11.74
C TRP A 77 18.75 12.09 12.01
N GLU A 78 18.92 11.27 10.98
CA GLU A 78 18.86 9.83 11.08
C GLU A 78 20.21 9.28 11.56
N ASN A 79 20.17 8.36 12.52
CA ASN A 79 21.36 7.65 13.01
C ASN A 79 21.42 6.19 12.52
N ASP A 80 20.44 5.76 11.72
CA ASP A 80 20.33 4.39 11.21
C ASP A 80 21.11 4.25 9.90
N SER A 81 21.96 3.22 9.83
CA SER A 81 22.81 2.91 8.68
C SER A 81 22.07 2.07 7.63
N ARG A 82 20.88 2.52 7.21
CA ARG A 82 20.13 1.87 6.13
C ARG A 82 20.64 2.34 4.77
N PRO A 83 20.84 1.42 3.79
CA PRO A 83 21.30 1.79 2.47
C PRO A 83 20.32 2.73 1.74
N ILE A 84 20.85 3.49 0.78
CA ILE A 84 20.06 4.32 -0.15
C ILE A 84 19.28 3.38 -1.06
N GLY A 85 17.96 3.33 -0.83
CA GLY A 85 17.13 2.26 -1.36
C GLY A 85 17.16 1.04 -0.44
N GLU A 86 15.97 0.60 -0.02
CA GLU A 86 15.81 -0.59 0.79
C GLU A 86 16.41 -1.83 0.07
N THR A 87 16.92 -2.79 0.83
CA THR A 87 17.46 -4.02 0.24
C THR A 87 16.35 -4.77 -0.51
N ARG A 88 16.62 -5.23 -1.74
CA ARG A 88 15.66 -6.00 -2.54
C ARG A 88 15.02 -7.15 -1.75
N SER A 89 15.81 -7.85 -0.94
CA SER A 89 15.33 -8.96 -0.10
C SER A 89 14.38 -8.53 1.03
N SER A 90 14.54 -7.31 1.57
CA SER A 90 13.61 -6.74 2.55
C SER A 90 12.28 -6.41 1.89
N MET A 91 12.33 -5.77 0.72
CA MET A 91 11.14 -5.37 -0.02
C MET A 91 10.33 -6.58 -0.51
N THR A 92 10.99 -7.65 -0.99
CA THR A 92 10.30 -8.89 -1.36
C THR A 92 9.61 -9.52 -0.14
N LYS A 93 10.28 -9.59 1.02
CA LYS A 93 9.68 -10.15 2.24
C LYS A 93 8.52 -9.32 2.75
N ALA A 94 8.63 -7.99 2.76
CA ALA A 94 7.58 -7.09 3.21
C ALA A 94 6.33 -7.19 2.32
N LEU A 95 6.53 -7.31 1.01
CA LEU A 95 5.43 -7.48 0.04
C LEU A 95 4.73 -8.83 0.25
N LEU A 96 5.50 -9.91 0.36
CA LEU A 96 4.96 -11.24 0.64
C LEU A 96 4.21 -11.29 1.98
N LEU A 97 4.75 -10.67 3.03
CA LEU A 97 4.11 -10.64 4.34
C LEU A 97 2.81 -9.83 4.33
N LYS A 98 2.79 -8.71 3.59
CA LYS A 98 1.57 -7.90 3.42
C LYS A 98 0.49 -8.70 2.71
N GLU A 99 0.82 -9.32 1.58
CA GLU A 99 -0.14 -10.16 0.83
C GLU A 99 -0.65 -11.32 1.68
N PHE A 100 0.25 -11.99 2.41
CA PHE A 100 -0.13 -13.09 3.30
C PHE A 100 -1.04 -12.62 4.43
N ARG A 101 -0.71 -11.49 5.07
CA ARG A 101 -1.52 -10.90 6.14
C ARG A 101 -2.90 -10.49 5.66
N ASP A 102 -2.99 -9.90 4.47
CA ASP A 102 -4.27 -9.47 3.90
C ASP A 102 -5.16 -10.68 3.58
N ARG A 103 -4.58 -11.75 3.01
CA ARG A 103 -5.28 -13.02 2.77
C ARG A 103 -5.72 -13.70 4.06
N LEU A 104 -4.83 -13.76 5.06
CA LEU A 104 -5.12 -14.35 6.36
C LEU A 104 -6.26 -13.59 7.04
N PHE A 105 -6.22 -12.26 7.04
CA PHE A 105 -7.28 -11.44 7.59
C PHE A 105 -8.62 -11.68 6.89
N LEU A 106 -8.63 -11.71 5.55
CA LEU A 106 -9.85 -11.99 4.79
C LEU A 106 -10.43 -13.37 5.14
N ALA A 107 -9.57 -14.39 5.23
CA ALA A 107 -9.95 -15.75 5.59
C ALA A 107 -10.48 -15.84 7.02
N THR A 108 -9.82 -15.18 7.98
CA THR A 108 -10.27 -15.15 9.38
C THR A 108 -11.61 -14.44 9.53
N VAL A 109 -11.78 -13.27 8.90
CA VAL A 109 -13.06 -12.54 8.93
C VAL A 109 -14.16 -13.40 8.31
N GLY A 110 -13.93 -13.97 7.12
CA GLY A 110 -14.91 -14.85 6.46
C GLY A 110 -15.27 -16.08 7.30
N ALA A 111 -14.28 -16.71 7.96
CA ALA A 111 -14.52 -17.86 8.83
C ALA A 111 -15.36 -17.49 10.06
N PHE A 112 -15.02 -16.41 10.77
CA PHE A 112 -15.80 -15.93 11.90
C PHE A 112 -17.24 -15.57 11.51
N LEU A 113 -17.42 -14.97 10.33
CA LEU A 113 -18.71 -14.55 9.82
C LEU A 113 -19.63 -15.72 9.41
N LEU A 114 -19.06 -16.82 8.95
CA LEU A 114 -19.84 -18.01 8.54
C LEU A 114 -20.08 -18.95 9.72
N LEU A 115 -19.09 -19.08 10.61
CA LEU A 115 -19.22 -19.90 11.82
C LEU A 115 -20.08 -19.22 12.89
N GLY A 116 -20.07 -17.89 12.97
CA GLY A 116 -20.82 -17.11 13.96
C GLY A 116 -22.32 -17.41 13.99
N PRO A 117 -23.06 -17.27 12.88
CA PRO A 117 -24.48 -17.59 12.82
C PRO A 117 -24.77 -19.06 13.14
N MET A 118 -23.91 -19.97 12.68
CA MET A 118 -24.08 -21.42 12.86
C MET A 118 -23.88 -21.82 14.33
N TRP A 119 -22.85 -21.28 14.99
CA TRP A 119 -22.60 -21.49 16.42
C TRP A 119 -23.69 -20.86 17.30
N LEU A 120 -24.16 -19.66 16.95
CA LEU A 120 -25.16 -18.95 17.74
C LEU A 120 -26.55 -19.58 17.62
N MET A 121 -26.92 -20.10 16.44
CA MET A 121 -28.15 -20.86 16.23
C MET A 121 -28.20 -22.16 17.02
N VAL A 122 -27.05 -22.80 17.29
CA VAL A 122 -26.97 -24.00 18.14
C VAL A 122 -27.19 -23.66 19.62
N LEU A 123 -26.95 -22.40 20.04
CA LEU A 123 -27.01 -22.00 21.45
C LEU A 123 -28.36 -21.40 21.89
N HIS A 124 -29.15 -20.81 20.99
CA HIS A 124 -30.46 -20.21 21.33
C HIS A 124 -31.54 -20.51 20.28
N GLU A 125 -32.54 -21.31 20.64
CA GLU A 125 -33.74 -21.62 19.84
C GLU A 125 -34.78 -20.47 19.87
N THR A 126 -34.41 -19.24 19.47
CA THR A 126 -35.42 -18.18 19.27
C THR A 126 -35.21 -17.41 17.96
N LEU A 127 -36.30 -17.22 17.20
CA LEU A 127 -36.30 -16.55 15.89
C LEU A 127 -35.74 -15.13 15.94
N TYR A 128 -36.03 -14.38 17.00
CA TYR A 128 -35.60 -13.00 17.16
C TYR A 128 -34.07 -12.88 17.27
N THR A 129 -33.42 -13.80 17.99
CA THR A 129 -31.94 -13.83 18.07
C THR A 129 -31.29 -14.11 16.71
N GLY A 130 -31.90 -14.95 15.88
CA GLY A 130 -31.42 -15.25 14.52
C GLY A 130 -31.48 -14.06 13.56
N LEU A 131 -32.59 -13.32 13.57
CA LEU A 131 -32.76 -12.15 12.71
C LEU A 131 -31.82 -10.99 13.10
N ILE A 132 -31.66 -10.77 14.41
CA ILE A 132 -30.80 -9.71 14.93
C ILE A 132 -29.32 -10.04 14.70
N THR A 133 -28.89 -11.29 14.94
CA THR A 133 -27.48 -11.65 14.72
C THR A 133 -27.08 -11.53 13.25
N THR A 134 -27.95 -11.91 12.32
CA THR A 134 -27.61 -11.91 10.87
C THR A 134 -27.54 -10.50 10.31
N THR A 135 -28.45 -9.60 10.69
CA THR A 135 -28.41 -8.19 10.30
C THR A 135 -27.16 -7.48 10.82
N VAL A 136 -26.80 -7.69 12.08
CA VAL A 136 -25.56 -7.13 12.66
C VAL A 136 -24.31 -7.71 11.99
N CYS A 137 -24.26 -9.01 11.72
CA CYS A 137 -23.10 -9.65 11.08
C CYS A 137 -22.88 -9.13 9.65
N VAL A 138 -23.95 -8.99 8.85
CA VAL A 138 -23.87 -8.42 7.49
C VAL A 138 -23.45 -6.95 7.52
N ALA A 139 -23.97 -6.16 8.47
CA ALA A 139 -23.61 -4.75 8.60
C ALA A 139 -22.12 -4.58 8.94
N VAL A 140 -21.61 -5.34 9.92
CA VAL A 140 -20.18 -5.30 10.30
C VAL A 140 -19.30 -5.76 9.14
N PHE A 141 -19.69 -6.81 8.42
CA PHE A 141 -18.94 -7.28 7.25
C PHE A 141 -18.90 -6.26 6.13
N GLY A 142 -20.05 -5.66 5.80
CA GLY A 142 -20.11 -4.60 4.80
C GLY A 142 -19.17 -3.45 5.15
N LEU A 143 -19.13 -3.06 6.43
CA LEU A 143 -18.21 -2.03 6.91
C LEU A 143 -16.73 -2.45 6.74
N VAL A 144 -16.38 -3.69 7.09
CA VAL A 144 -15.01 -4.21 6.93
C VAL A 144 -14.59 -4.26 5.46
N VAL A 145 -15.49 -4.66 4.56
CA VAL A 145 -15.21 -4.72 3.11
C VAL A 145 -15.04 -3.32 2.52
N VAL A 146 -15.86 -2.34 2.93
CA VAL A 146 -15.72 -0.92 2.50
C VAL A 146 -14.35 -0.36 2.88
N ILE A 147 -13.83 -0.71 4.05
CA ILE A 147 -12.52 -0.23 4.51
C ILE A 147 -11.36 -0.91 3.74
N ARG A 148 -11.60 -2.08 3.14
CA ARG A 148 -10.54 -2.89 2.51
C ARG A 148 -10.51 -2.83 0.99
N LEU A 149 -11.58 -2.41 0.33
CA LEU A 149 -11.72 -2.50 -1.11
C LEU A 149 -11.93 -1.11 -1.72
N ASP A 150 -10.99 -0.69 -2.56
CA ASP A 150 -11.02 0.64 -3.18
C ASP A 150 -12.08 0.76 -4.28
N LYS A 151 -12.59 -0.38 -4.80
CA LYS A 151 -13.54 -0.43 -5.91
C LYS A 151 -14.97 -0.66 -5.39
N PRO A 152 -15.92 0.25 -5.65
CA PRO A 152 -17.28 0.14 -5.12
C PRO A 152 -18.05 -1.09 -5.65
N MET A 153 -17.77 -1.53 -6.87
CA MET A 153 -18.42 -2.72 -7.46
C MET A 153 -18.04 -4.01 -6.74
N ASP A 154 -16.78 -4.14 -6.36
CA ASP A 154 -16.29 -5.35 -5.69
C ASP A 154 -16.88 -5.43 -4.25
N VAL A 155 -17.10 -4.28 -3.60
CA VAL A 155 -17.74 -4.19 -2.28
C VAL A 155 -19.18 -4.69 -2.34
N LEU A 156 -19.93 -4.23 -3.34
CA LEU A 156 -21.34 -4.58 -3.52
C LEU A 156 -21.51 -6.07 -3.84
N SER A 157 -20.65 -6.62 -4.70
CA SER A 157 -20.65 -8.05 -5.03
C SER A 157 -20.36 -8.92 -3.80
N ALA A 158 -19.34 -8.57 -3.01
CA ALA A 158 -18.96 -9.31 -1.81
C ALA A 158 -20.05 -9.29 -0.73
N THR A 159 -20.66 -8.12 -0.48
CA THR A 159 -21.75 -7.98 0.50
C THR A 159 -23.02 -8.70 0.04
N ALA A 160 -23.38 -8.64 -1.24
CA ALA A 160 -24.53 -9.37 -1.77
C ALA A 160 -24.35 -10.89 -1.68
N ALA A 161 -23.18 -11.41 -2.03
CA ALA A 161 -22.87 -12.84 -1.91
C ALA A 161 -22.98 -13.30 -0.45
N TYR A 162 -22.46 -12.52 0.49
CA TYR A 162 -22.54 -12.85 1.92
C TYR A 162 -23.97 -12.80 2.47
N ALA A 163 -24.74 -11.76 2.10
CA ALA A 163 -26.14 -11.65 2.50
C ALA A 163 -26.98 -12.83 2.00
N ALA A 164 -26.75 -13.28 0.76
CA ALA A 164 -27.45 -14.45 0.21
C ALA A 164 -27.21 -15.72 1.03
N VAL A 165 -25.96 -15.98 1.43
CA VAL A 165 -25.61 -17.14 2.26
C VAL A 165 -26.33 -17.09 3.61
N LEU A 166 -26.33 -15.93 4.29
CA LEU A 166 -27.03 -15.81 5.57
C LEU A 166 -28.55 -15.96 5.44
N VAL A 167 -29.16 -15.39 4.40
CA VAL A 167 -30.60 -15.51 4.16
C VAL A 167 -31.00 -16.98 3.97
N VAL A 168 -30.20 -17.77 3.26
CA VAL A 168 -30.43 -19.22 3.13
C VAL A 168 -30.37 -19.91 4.49
N PHE A 169 -29.38 -19.61 5.33
CA PHE A 169 -29.29 -20.20 6.67
C PHE A 169 -30.49 -19.84 7.56
N VAL A 170 -30.91 -18.56 7.56
CA VAL A 170 -32.11 -18.12 8.29
C VAL A 170 -33.35 -18.85 7.78
N GLY A 171 -33.54 -18.93 6.46
CA GLY A 171 -34.66 -19.63 5.84
C GLY A 171 -34.75 -21.09 6.28
N LEU A 172 -33.63 -21.82 6.25
CA LEU A 172 -33.58 -23.23 6.68
C LEU A 172 -33.96 -23.43 8.15
N THR A 173 -33.54 -22.52 9.05
CA THR A 173 -33.92 -22.63 10.46
C THR A 173 -35.40 -22.36 10.73
N THR A 174 -36.04 -21.48 9.95
CA THR A 174 -37.47 -21.20 10.10
C THR A 174 -38.38 -22.32 9.61
N SER A 175 -37.90 -23.16 8.70
CA SER A 175 -38.66 -24.31 8.18
C SER A 175 -38.56 -25.56 9.06
N SER A 176 -37.58 -25.62 9.97
CA SER A 176 -37.36 -26.76 10.87
C SER A 176 -38.00 -26.59 12.25
N SER A 177 -38.52 -25.40 12.56
CA SER A 177 -39.29 -25.09 13.78
C SER A 177 -40.77 -25.05 13.49
#